data_AF-A0A3B9JBS8-F1
#
_entry.id   AF-A0A3B9JBS8-F1
#
_cell.length_a   1.000
_cell.length_b   1.000
_cell.length_c   1.000
_cell.angle_alpha   90.00
_cell.angle_beta   90.00
_cell.angle_gamma   90.00
#
_symmetry.space_group_name_H-M   'P 1'
#
loop_
_entity.id
_entity.type
_entity.pdbx_description
1 polymer ?
#
loop_
_entity_poly.entity_id
_entity_poly.type
_entity_poly.pdbx_seq_one_letter_code
_entity_poly.pdbx_strand_id
1 'polypeptide(L)'
;MQPEFLELKTRLAEVQDLTKAAGLLGWDQRTLMPARGAAVRAEMLATLGKLAHEKFTSDKTGRLLENLRPYEESLDYDSDEASLIRVARRDYQKAMRVPSSLRADISRLSAQASEVWIQARKRSDFAAFLPYLQRHVEL
;
A
#
# COMPACT_ATOMS: atom_id res chain seq x y z
N MET A 1 -26.79 4.33 11.13
CA MET A 1 -25.33 4.23 11.08
C MET A 1 -24.78 5.64 10.89
N GLN A 2 -23.72 6.03 11.61
CA GLN A 2 -23.17 7.40 11.58
C GLN A 2 -22.69 7.74 10.14
N PRO A 3 -23.08 8.89 9.53
CA PRO A 3 -22.80 9.17 8.11
C PRO A 3 -21.30 9.25 7.75
N GLU A 4 -20.48 9.87 8.59
CA GLU A 4 -19.02 9.97 8.36
C GLU A 4 -18.32 8.62 8.48
N PHE A 5 -18.85 7.69 9.29
CA PHE A 5 -18.35 6.33 9.41
C PHE A 5 -18.58 5.55 8.12
N LEU A 6 -19.77 5.70 7.51
CA LEU A 6 -20.06 5.14 6.19
C LEU A 6 -19.15 5.72 5.11
N GLU A 7 -18.85 7.02 5.19
CA GLU A 7 -17.92 7.67 4.28
C GLU A 7 -16.48 7.16 4.47
N LEU A 8 -16.01 7.07 5.72
CA LEU A 8 -14.71 6.48 6.04
C LEU A 8 -14.61 5.06 5.49
N LYS A 9 -15.63 4.23 5.74
CA LYS A 9 -15.67 2.84 5.27
C LYS A 9 -15.59 2.76 3.74
N THR A 10 -16.32 3.61 3.03
CA THR A 10 -16.25 3.70 1.56
C THR A 10 -14.84 4.04 1.09
N ARG A 11 -14.21 5.05 1.70
CA ARG A 11 -12.84 5.45 1.33
C ARG A 11 -11.82 4.34 1.60
N LEU A 12 -11.93 3.67 2.74
CA LEU A 12 -11.05 2.55 3.09
C LEU A 12 -11.25 1.36 2.13
N ALA A 13 -12.49 1.08 1.73
CA ALA A 13 -12.78 0.03 0.75
C ALA A 13 -12.07 0.31 -0.58
N GLU A 14 -12.17 1.53 -1.11
CA GLU A 14 -11.49 1.92 -2.35
C GLU A 14 -9.96 1.82 -2.24
N VAL A 15 -9.36 2.20 -1.10
CA VAL A 15 -7.91 2.01 -0.84
C VAL A 15 -7.55 0.52 -0.85
N GLN A 16 -8.39 -0.33 -0.25
CA GLN A 16 -8.20 -1.78 -0.24
C GLN A 16 -8.35 -2.38 -1.63
N ASP A 17 -9.29 -1.90 -2.45
CA ASP A 17 -9.48 -2.40 -3.82
C ASP A 17 -8.25 -2.10 -4.69
N LEU A 18 -7.70 -0.89 -4.59
CA LEU A 18 -6.43 -0.54 -5.26
C LEU A 18 -5.27 -1.43 -4.78
N THR A 19 -5.20 -1.69 -3.48
CA THR A 19 -4.16 -2.55 -2.89
C THR A 19 -4.30 -4.00 -3.35
N LYS A 20 -5.52 -4.53 -3.41
CA LYS A 20 -5.81 -5.89 -3.90
C LYS A 20 -5.51 -6.03 -5.39
N ALA A 21 -5.86 -5.03 -6.20
CA ALA A 21 -5.51 -5.00 -7.61
C ALA A 21 -3.98 -5.04 -7.80
N ALA A 22 -3.22 -4.25 -7.03
CA ALA A 22 -1.76 -4.32 -7.03
C ALA A 22 -1.24 -5.70 -6.60
N GLY A 23 -1.88 -6.33 -5.61
CA GLY A 23 -1.57 -7.71 -5.18
C GLY A 23 -1.74 -8.73 -6.30
N LEU A 24 -2.84 -8.66 -7.05
CA LEU A 24 -3.10 -9.53 -8.21
C LEU A 24 -2.07 -9.31 -9.32
N LEU A 25 -1.73 -8.06 -9.63
CA LEU A 25 -0.68 -7.74 -10.60
C LEU A 25 0.70 -8.24 -10.14
N GLY A 26 0.99 -8.20 -8.84
CA GLY A 26 2.21 -8.76 -8.28
C GLY A 26 2.26 -10.29 -8.39
N TRP A 27 1.12 -10.98 -8.20
CA TRP A 27 1.02 -12.42 -8.44
C TRP A 27 1.29 -12.75 -9.91
N ASP A 28 0.59 -12.08 -10.82
CA ASP A 28 0.73 -12.29 -12.27
C ASP A 28 2.18 -12.07 -12.74
N GLN A 29 2.87 -11.07 -12.17
CA GLN A 29 4.27 -10.78 -12.48
C GLN A 29 5.20 -11.96 -12.24
N ARG A 30 4.88 -12.81 -11.24
CA ARG A 30 5.71 -13.94 -10.83
C ARG A 30 5.30 -15.27 -11.46
N THR A 31 4.13 -15.34 -12.10
CA THR A 31 3.54 -16.61 -12.56
C THR A 31 3.29 -16.65 -14.06
N LEU A 32 2.69 -15.60 -14.63
CA LEU A 32 2.18 -15.62 -16.00
C LEU A 32 2.81 -14.56 -16.91
N MET A 33 3.21 -13.42 -16.35
CA MET A 33 3.68 -12.27 -17.13
C MET A 33 4.90 -12.63 -17.99
N PRO A 34 4.91 -12.30 -19.30
CA PRO A 34 6.10 -12.46 -20.12
C PRO A 34 7.20 -11.48 -19.67
N ALA A 35 8.47 -11.89 -19.77
CA ALA A 35 9.62 -11.13 -19.25
C ALA A 35 9.68 -9.68 -19.75
N ARG A 36 9.29 -9.40 -20.99
CA ARG A 36 9.28 -8.04 -21.58
C ARG A 36 8.23 -7.11 -20.96
N GLY A 37 7.30 -7.62 -20.16
CA GLY A 37 6.26 -6.83 -19.48
C GLY A 37 6.72 -6.10 -18.22
N ALA A 38 7.93 -6.38 -17.71
CA ALA A 38 8.39 -5.91 -16.41
C ALA A 38 8.34 -4.38 -16.23
N ALA A 39 8.77 -3.62 -17.25
CA ALA A 39 8.79 -2.17 -17.18
C ALA A 39 7.38 -1.57 -17.05
N VAL A 40 6.43 -2.02 -17.86
CA VAL A 40 5.02 -1.56 -17.80
C VAL A 40 4.38 -1.99 -16.48
N ARG A 41 4.64 -3.23 -16.03
CA ARG A 41 4.14 -3.73 -14.73
C ARG A 41 4.63 -2.87 -13.56
N ALA A 42 5.89 -2.43 -13.59
CA ALA A 42 6.44 -1.55 -12.56
C ALA A 42 5.67 -0.22 -12.47
N GLU A 43 5.37 0.41 -13.60
CA GLU A 43 4.60 1.67 -13.62
C GLU A 43 3.14 1.50 -13.19
N MET A 44 2.50 0.38 -13.55
CA MET A 44 1.16 0.05 -13.06
C MET A 44 1.14 -0.06 -11.53
N LEU A 45 2.07 -0.82 -10.95
CA LEU A 45 2.19 -1.02 -9.50
C LEU A 45 2.52 0.29 -8.78
N ALA A 46 3.43 1.09 -9.33
CA ALA A 46 3.77 2.40 -8.78
C ALA A 46 2.55 3.35 -8.76
N THR A 47 1.76 3.37 -9.85
CA THR A 47 0.56 4.20 -9.95
C THR A 47 -0.50 3.79 -8.93
N LEU A 48 -0.82 2.48 -8.84
CA LEU A 48 -1.79 1.99 -7.86
C LEU A 48 -1.34 2.26 -6.43
N GLY A 49 -0.06 2.03 -6.12
CA GLY A 49 0.53 2.30 -4.82
C GLY A 49 0.44 3.78 -4.43
N LYS A 50 0.77 4.68 -5.37
CA LYS A 50 0.65 6.13 -5.20
C LYS A 50 -0.80 6.54 -4.91
N LEU A 51 -1.75 6.11 -5.74
CA LEU A 51 -3.17 6.47 -5.59
C LEU A 51 -3.76 5.95 -4.27
N ALA A 52 -3.44 4.71 -3.89
CA ALA A 52 -3.87 4.14 -2.61
C ALA A 52 -3.31 4.95 -1.43
N HIS A 53 -2.03 5.29 -1.47
CA HIS A 53 -1.37 6.08 -0.43
C HIS A 53 -1.95 7.48 -0.33
N GLU A 54 -1.99 8.24 -1.43
CA GLU A 54 -2.55 9.61 -1.47
C GLU A 54 -4.00 9.67 -0.97
N LYS A 55 -4.83 8.69 -1.35
CA LYS A 55 -6.21 8.64 -0.91
C LYS A 55 -6.34 8.33 0.58
N PHE A 56 -5.50 7.43 1.10
CA PHE A 56 -5.47 7.06 2.51
C PHE A 56 -4.93 8.20 3.36
N THR A 57 -3.84 8.85 2.96
CA THR A 57 -3.16 9.92 3.69
C THR A 57 -3.76 11.31 3.42
N SER A 58 -4.89 11.43 2.73
CA SER A 58 -5.49 12.74 2.46
C SER A 58 -6.02 13.43 3.72
N ASP A 59 -6.04 14.76 3.71
CA ASP A 59 -6.65 15.57 4.78
C ASP A 59 -8.10 15.16 5.06
N LYS A 60 -8.83 14.73 4.03
CA LYS A 60 -10.21 14.27 4.18
C LYS A 60 -10.30 13.01 5.04
N THR A 61 -9.42 12.03 4.81
CA THR A 61 -9.38 10.82 5.63
C THR A 61 -8.97 11.15 7.07
N GLY A 62 -7.98 12.05 7.25
CA GLY A 62 -7.59 12.54 8.57
C GLY A 62 -8.74 13.20 9.33
N ARG A 63 -9.48 14.11 8.67
CA ARG A 63 -10.66 14.78 9.27
C ARG A 63 -11.74 13.79 9.70
N LEU A 64 -12.07 12.81 8.86
CA LEU A 64 -13.04 11.78 9.21
C LEU A 64 -12.61 11.01 10.46
N LEU A 65 -11.35 10.59 10.55
CA LEU A 65 -10.82 9.84 11.69
C LEU A 65 -10.83 10.63 13.00
N GLU A 66 -10.63 11.95 12.93
CA GLU A 66 -10.69 12.84 14.09
C GLU A 66 -12.15 13.13 14.51
N ASN A 67 -13.04 13.43 13.55
CA ASN A 67 -14.45 13.66 13.82
C ASN A 67 -15.16 12.44 14.41
N LEU A 68 -14.70 11.24 14.06
CA LEU A 68 -15.27 9.98 14.54
C LEU A 68 -14.81 9.59 15.96
N ARG A 69 -13.92 10.35 16.62
CA ARG A 69 -13.48 10.03 17.99
C ARG A 69 -14.62 9.91 19.00
N PRO A 70 -15.57 10.86 19.10
CA PRO A 70 -16.67 10.74 20.05
C PRO A 70 -17.58 9.55 19.73
N TYR A 71 -17.72 9.22 18.45
CA TYR A 71 -18.50 8.06 18.02
C TYR A 71 -17.81 6.75 18.42
N GLU A 72 -16.49 6.63 18.18
CA GLU A 72 -15.68 5.50 18.64
C GLU A 72 -15.78 5.31 20.17
N GLU A 73 -15.66 6.40 20.95
CA GLU A 73 -15.74 6.37 22.42
C GLU A 73 -17.13 5.99 22.95
N SER A 74 -18.18 6.21 22.14
CA SER A 74 -19.57 5.85 22.51
C SER A 74 -19.91 4.38 22.27
N LEU A 75 -19.05 3.65 21.55
CA LEU A 75 -19.26 2.26 21.18
C LEU A 75 -18.53 1.32 22.14
N ASP A 76 -18.93 0.05 22.13
CA ASP A 76 -18.15 -0.99 22.82
C ASP A 76 -16.76 -1.10 22.19
N TYR A 77 -15.74 -1.25 23.04
CA TYR A 77 -14.33 -1.22 22.65
C TYR A 77 -13.97 -2.30 21.61
N ASP A 78 -14.65 -3.45 21.69
CA ASP A 78 -14.47 -4.62 20.82
C ASP A 78 -15.45 -4.66 19.64
N SER A 79 -16.29 -3.64 19.47
CA SER A 79 -17.13 -3.52 18.28
C SER A 79 -16.29 -3.37 17.01
N ASP A 80 -16.82 -3.87 15.89
CA ASP A 80 -16.18 -3.76 14.57
C ASP A 80 -15.94 -2.30 14.20
N GLU A 81 -16.92 -1.43 14.47
CA GLU A 81 -16.85 -0.01 14.17
C GLU A 81 -15.77 0.72 14.97
N ALA A 82 -15.72 0.52 16.30
CA ALA A 82 -14.69 1.14 17.15
C ALA A 82 -13.29 0.64 16.77
N SER A 83 -13.16 -0.67 16.55
CA SER A 83 -11.90 -1.29 16.15
C SER A 83 -11.42 -0.78 14.79
N LEU A 84 -12.32 -0.65 13.81
CA LEU A 84 -11.99 -0.12 12.48
C LEU A 84 -11.46 1.31 12.58
N ILE A 85 -12.14 2.20 13.32
CA ILE A 85 -11.71 3.60 13.47
C ILE A 85 -10.33 3.66 14.15
N ARG A 86 -10.14 2.92 15.25
CA ARG A 86 -8.88 2.89 16.00
C ARG A 86 -7.70 2.41 15.16
N VAL A 87 -7.87 1.28 14.47
CA VAL A 87 -6.82 0.70 13.62
C VAL A 87 -6.53 1.62 12.45
N ALA A 88 -7.56 2.11 11.75
CA ALA A 88 -7.39 3.04 10.64
C ALA A 88 -6.65 4.32 11.06
N ARG A 89 -6.94 4.87 12.25
CA ARG A 89 -6.24 6.05 12.79
C ARG A 89 -4.77 5.77 13.05
N ARG A 90 -4.45 4.64 13.70
CA ARG A 90 -3.06 4.22 13.95
C ARG A 90 -2.30 4.07 12.63
N ASP A 91 -2.91 3.44 11.63
CA ASP A 91 -2.27 3.20 10.35
C ASP A 91 -2.13 4.48 9.53
N TYR A 92 -3.13 5.38 9.57
CA TYR A 92 -3.06 6.72 8.97
C TYR A 92 -1.89 7.53 9.54
N GLN A 93 -1.76 7.58 10.86
CA GLN A 93 -0.67 8.30 11.53
C GLN A 93 0.71 7.77 11.14
N LYS A 94 0.84 6.46 10.92
CA LYS A 94 2.09 5.87 10.41
C LYS A 94 2.31 6.22 8.95
N ALA A 95 1.28 6.09 8.11
CA ALA A 95 1.37 6.34 6.67
C ALA A 95 1.69 7.80 6.35
N MET A 96 1.14 8.76 7.11
CA MET A 96 1.41 10.19 6.97
C MET A 96 2.89 10.56 7.18
N ARG A 97 3.64 9.76 7.92
CA ARG A 97 5.08 9.98 8.14
C ARG A 97 5.93 9.56 6.94
N VAL A 98 5.33 8.88 5.96
CA VAL A 98 6.01 8.41 4.75
C VAL A 98 5.55 9.27 3.56
N PRO A 99 6.45 10.04 2.93
CA PRO A 99 6.10 10.79 1.73
C PRO A 99 5.60 9.89 0.58
N SER A 100 4.61 10.35 -0.18
CA SER A 100 4.06 9.59 -1.32
C SER A 100 5.09 9.25 -2.39
N SER A 101 6.07 10.16 -2.61
CA SER A 101 7.19 9.94 -3.53
C SER A 101 8.05 8.76 -3.11
N LEU A 102 8.42 8.69 -1.82
CA LEU A 102 9.18 7.57 -1.27
C LEU A 102 8.44 6.24 -1.45
N ARG A 103 7.12 6.22 -1.21
CA ARG A 103 6.30 5.02 -1.41
C ARG A 103 6.27 4.58 -2.88
N ALA A 104 6.18 5.53 -3.82
CA ALA A 104 6.26 5.24 -5.24
C ALA A 104 7.64 4.69 -5.64
N ASP A 105 8.72 5.26 -5.10
CA ASP A 105 10.09 4.84 -5.39
C ASP A 105 10.38 3.42 -4.89
N ILE A 106 9.96 3.08 -3.67
CA ILE A 106 10.03 1.71 -3.12
C ILE A 106 9.24 0.74 -4.00
N SER A 107 8.04 1.13 -4.47
CA SER A 107 7.18 0.27 -5.29
C SER A 107 7.79 0.01 -6.66
N ARG A 108 8.35 1.05 -7.30
CA ARG A 108 9.04 0.95 -8.58
C ARG A 108 10.29 0.07 -8.46
N LEU A 109 11.12 0.31 -7.43
CA LEU A 109 12.33 -0.48 -7.20
C LEU A 109 11.98 -1.95 -6.96
N SER A 110 10.97 -2.24 -6.14
CA SER A 110 10.50 -3.62 -5.87
C SER A 110 10.10 -4.34 -7.16
N ALA A 111 9.37 -3.66 -8.05
CA ALA A 111 8.91 -4.24 -9.30
C ALA A 111 10.07 -4.48 -10.28
N GLN A 112 11.03 -3.56 -10.37
CA GLN A 112 12.26 -3.72 -11.17
C GLN A 112 13.15 -4.85 -10.63
N ALA A 113 13.28 -4.92 -9.31
CA ALA A 113 14.11 -5.91 -8.61
C ALA A 113 13.51 -7.32 -8.66
N SER A 114 12.19 -7.46 -8.84
CA SER A 114 11.49 -8.75 -8.80
C SER A 114 12.01 -9.75 -9.84
N GLU A 115 12.20 -9.34 -11.09
CA GLU A 115 12.71 -10.25 -12.13
C GLU A 115 14.15 -10.67 -11.84
N VAL A 116 14.99 -9.72 -11.43
CA VAL A 116 16.38 -9.99 -11.06
C VAL A 116 16.44 -10.97 -9.89
N TRP A 117 15.60 -10.78 -8.88
CA TRP A 117 15.50 -11.68 -7.73
C TRP A 117 15.06 -13.09 -8.13
N ILE A 118 14.08 -13.25 -9.01
CA ILE A 118 13.61 -14.56 -9.49
C ILE A 118 14.76 -15.33 -10.12
N GLN A 119 15.53 -14.68 -11.00
CA GLN A 119 16.66 -15.32 -11.68
C GLN A 119 17.85 -15.55 -10.75
N ALA A 120 18.18 -14.56 -9.92
CA ALA A 120 19.24 -14.63 -8.92
C ALA A 120 19.00 -15.80 -7.94
N ARG A 121 17.78 -15.94 -7.43
CA ARG A 121 17.41 -17.03 -6.51
C ARG A 121 17.53 -18.40 -7.17
N LYS A 122 17.09 -18.55 -8.43
CA LYS A 122 17.22 -19.82 -9.18
C LYS A 122 18.68 -20.23 -9.39
N ARG A 123 19.59 -19.27 -9.53
CA ARG A 123 21.02 -19.49 -9.79
C ARG A 123 21.89 -19.37 -8.53
N SER A 124 21.30 -19.12 -7.37
CA SER A 124 22.04 -18.78 -6.14
C SER A 124 23.02 -17.61 -6.32
N ASP A 125 22.69 -16.66 -7.19
CA ASP A 125 23.55 -15.54 -7.59
C ASP A 125 23.18 -14.27 -6.81
N PHE A 126 23.74 -14.15 -5.60
CA PHE A 126 23.51 -12.98 -4.75
C PHE A 126 24.07 -11.69 -5.37
N ALA A 127 25.19 -11.77 -6.08
CA ALA A 127 25.88 -10.62 -6.65
C ALA A 127 24.98 -9.88 -7.66
N ALA A 128 24.18 -10.61 -8.44
CA ALA A 128 23.21 -10.00 -9.35
C ALA A 128 22.10 -9.21 -8.64
N PHE A 129 21.72 -9.58 -7.41
CA PHE A 129 20.65 -8.89 -6.66
C PHE A 129 21.17 -7.77 -5.73
N LEU A 130 22.44 -7.83 -5.33
CA LEU A 130 23.04 -6.90 -4.37
C LEU A 130 22.78 -5.40 -4.67
N PRO A 131 22.89 -4.89 -5.91
CA PRO A 131 22.64 -3.47 -6.19
C PRO A 131 21.21 -3.02 -5.88
N TYR A 132 20.23 -3.90 -6.10
CA TYR A 132 18.82 -3.63 -5.80
C TYR A 132 18.56 -3.66 -4.30
N LEU A 133 19.20 -4.60 -3.58
CA LEU A 133 19.10 -4.70 -2.13
C LEU A 133 19.68 -3.47 -1.43
N GLN A 134 20.85 -3.00 -1.84
CA GLN A 134 21.48 -1.80 -1.26
C GLN A 134 20.55 -0.58 -1.39
N ARG A 135 20.04 -0.36 -2.60
CA ARG A 135 19.11 0.75 -2.88
C ARG A 135 17.78 0.60 -2.13
N HIS A 136 17.35 -0.62 -1.80
CA HIS A 136 16.18 -0.88 -0.97
C HIS A 136 16.40 -0.53 0.51
N VAL A 137 17.64 -0.64 1.01
CA VAL A 137 17.99 -0.30 2.40
C VAL A 137 18.18 1.21 2.57
N GLU A 138 18.58 1.90 1.50
CA GLU A 138 18.77 3.36 1.50
C GLU A 138 17.45 4.16 1.46
N LEU A 139 16.39 3.58 0.88
CA LEU A 139 15.04 4.17 0.79
C LEU A 139 14.23 3.92 2.08
#